data_AF-A0A0C1MKC1-F1
#
_entry.id   AF-A0A0C1MKC1-F1
#
_cell.length_a   1.000
_cell.length_b   1.000
_cell.length_c   1.000
_cell.angle_alpha   90.00
_cell.angle_beta   90.00
_cell.angle_gamma   90.00
#
_symmetry.space_group_name_H-M   'P 1'
#
loop_
_entity.id
_entity.type
_entity.pdbx_description
1 polymer ?
#
loop_
_entity_poly.entity_id
_entity_poly.type
_entity_poly.pdbx_seq_one_letter_code
_entity_poly.pdbx_strand_id
1 'polypeptide(L)'
;MKVSSANGVLTYASVPVTSSYEKPHNSAVSADKVSLSKQAINRHPLLSKPAFIQGAADLSGGAQRNESGEVTSYSGLSSQAQVEDFMAIFERMSSSHQTKLRYLPVDESFLTLADKLTDQQIETVIDSAFALSKQYVSQQQSGQEPVSDYINNLSALSDDKLAVTLDLTKSVFDLGEQELADRALSNRYPVGVMWGTTEDKRLYKPDQAHPTHAFITQEPLGAKMIEDLTHAAQAFTMDELTQLKQSMEGRSYLATRGILDMAALVSDNDKENLFTLLSEEHAHTEALFSFFGTQSDKLAFTSFYHAKQGSDIDDENVVKLYYTYNTDSDMQRTAMMGDMLKLHSQQGLEFVNNAVNMLQQTNASQRSDIWQQWQGEAIGADAVSLDDLALQIEASKEDEDDKKQQLRNEIRESFKWNFATGFDSALDEIRVSKTNKSEQWYTRFCPKMCLE
;
A
#
# COMPACT_ATOMS: atom_id res chain seq x y z
N MET A 1 -2.20 60.77 27.13
CA MET A 1 -0.86 60.32 27.59
C MET A 1 -0.56 59.01 26.88
N LYS A 2 0.70 58.84 26.45
CA LYS A 2 1.33 57.77 25.62
C LYS A 2 0.82 56.32 25.86
N VAL A 3 0.51 55.53 24.81
CA VAL A 3 1.35 54.47 24.11
C VAL A 3 1.53 53.21 25.00
N SER A 4 1.33 51.93 24.63
CA SER A 4 1.64 51.13 23.42
C SER A 4 0.99 49.71 23.44
N SER A 5 0.72 49.15 22.23
CA SER A 5 0.83 47.76 21.68
C SER A 5 0.69 46.50 22.59
N ALA A 6 0.12 45.37 22.15
CA ALA A 6 0.27 44.72 20.84
C ALA A 6 -0.92 43.83 20.43
N ASN A 7 -1.34 43.96 19.17
CA ASN A 7 -2.22 43.06 18.44
C ASN A 7 -1.41 41.90 17.85
N GLY A 8 -1.87 40.67 18.02
CA GLY A 8 -1.45 39.51 17.24
C GLY A 8 -2.62 39.02 16.38
N VAL A 9 -2.78 39.60 15.19
CA VAL A 9 -3.71 39.11 14.16
C VAL A 9 -2.88 38.35 13.14
N LEU A 10 -3.16 37.06 12.98
CA LEU A 10 -2.56 36.21 11.94
C LEU A 10 -3.10 36.63 10.56
N THR A 11 -2.23 37.23 9.77
CA THR A 11 -2.42 37.52 8.34
C THR A 11 -2.14 36.28 7.50
N TYR A 12 -3.14 35.82 6.75
CA TYR A 12 -2.93 34.90 5.62
C TYR A 12 -2.32 35.69 4.45
N ALA A 13 -1.13 35.29 4.01
CA ALA A 13 -0.52 35.82 2.80
C ALA A 13 -1.10 35.13 1.56
N SER A 14 -1.98 35.84 0.85
CA SER A 14 -2.42 35.53 -0.51
C SER A 14 -1.33 35.92 -1.51
N VAL A 15 -0.82 34.96 -2.29
CA VAL A 15 0.10 35.22 -3.40
C VAL A 15 -0.70 35.70 -4.62
N PRO A 16 -0.33 36.81 -5.29
CA PRO A 16 -1.01 37.26 -6.50
C PRO A 16 -0.54 36.49 -7.73
N VAL A 17 -1.50 35.98 -8.51
CA VAL A 17 -1.29 35.49 -9.88
C VAL A 17 -1.31 36.69 -10.83
N THR A 18 -0.18 37.03 -11.43
CA THR A 18 -0.14 37.95 -12.58
C THR A 18 -0.09 37.15 -13.88
N SER A 19 -1.14 37.30 -14.69
CA SER A 19 -1.16 36.87 -16.09
C SER A 19 -0.46 37.91 -16.96
N SER A 20 0.48 37.49 -17.79
CA SER A 20 0.88 38.28 -18.97
C SER A 20 1.02 37.34 -20.17
N TYR A 21 -0.06 37.31 -20.96
CA TYR A 21 -0.10 36.80 -22.32
C TYR A 21 0.52 37.86 -23.23
N GLU A 22 1.64 37.56 -23.89
CA GLU A 22 2.09 38.31 -25.08
C GLU A 22 2.27 37.34 -26.25
N LYS A 23 1.63 37.68 -27.38
CA LYS A 23 1.68 36.97 -28.67
C LYS A 23 3.01 37.24 -29.39
N PRO A 24 3.40 36.38 -30.36
CA PRO A 24 4.77 36.30 -30.85
C PRO A 24 5.07 37.34 -31.94
N HIS A 25 6.28 37.90 -31.89
CA HIS A 25 6.88 38.58 -33.04
C HIS A 25 7.68 37.58 -33.87
N ASN A 26 7.30 37.45 -35.15
CA ASN A 26 8.08 36.80 -36.19
C ASN A 26 9.41 37.54 -36.40
N SER A 27 10.52 36.81 -36.24
CA SER A 27 11.77 37.13 -36.93
C SER A 27 12.50 35.83 -37.23
N ALA A 28 12.48 35.46 -38.52
CA ALA A 28 13.35 34.45 -39.08
C ALA A 28 14.80 34.93 -38.96
N VAL A 29 15.64 34.19 -38.23
CA VAL A 29 17.10 34.38 -38.26
C VAL A 29 17.80 33.02 -38.29
N SER A 30 18.43 32.79 -39.44
CA SER A 30 19.63 31.99 -39.73
C SER A 30 20.00 30.81 -38.84
N ALA A 31 20.06 29.64 -39.48
CA ALA A 31 20.80 28.48 -39.01
C ALA A 31 22.30 28.81 -39.00
N ASP A 32 22.83 29.23 -37.85
CA ASP A 32 24.26 29.22 -37.58
C ASP A 32 24.50 28.84 -36.11
N LYS A 33 25.23 27.74 -35.95
CA LYS A 33 25.81 27.16 -34.72
C LYS A 33 25.41 27.87 -33.42
N VAL A 34 24.29 27.46 -32.84
CA VAL A 34 23.92 27.84 -31.46
C VAL A 34 24.86 27.09 -30.52
N SER A 35 25.93 27.78 -30.09
CA SER A 35 26.66 27.40 -28.89
C SER A 35 25.69 27.49 -27.73
N LEU A 36 25.26 26.34 -27.21
CA LEU A 36 24.34 26.25 -26.08
C LEU A 36 24.99 26.96 -24.89
N SER A 37 24.41 28.10 -24.49
CA SER A 37 24.86 28.81 -23.30
C SER A 37 24.84 27.88 -22.08
N LYS A 38 25.74 28.09 -21.11
CA LYS A 38 25.78 27.33 -19.84
C LYS A 38 24.44 27.32 -19.07
N GLN A 39 23.48 28.18 -19.42
CA GLN A 39 22.13 28.20 -18.87
C GLN A 39 21.16 27.19 -19.51
N ALA A 40 21.39 26.74 -20.75
CA ALA A 40 20.60 25.68 -21.39
C ALA A 40 20.92 24.29 -20.79
N ILE A 41 22.12 24.15 -20.23
CA ILE A 41 22.63 22.95 -19.56
C ILE A 41 21.85 22.63 -18.25
N ASN A 42 20.93 23.49 -17.80
CA ASN A 42 19.99 23.22 -16.71
C ASN A 42 18.60 22.74 -17.16
N ARG A 43 18.39 22.40 -18.45
CA ARG A 43 17.07 22.01 -18.98
C ARG A 43 16.85 20.52 -19.22
N HIS A 44 17.87 19.67 -19.10
CA HIS A 44 17.66 18.25 -19.33
C HIS A 44 16.66 17.71 -18.28
N PRO A 45 15.57 17.05 -18.68
CA PRO A 45 14.50 16.65 -17.77
C PRO A 45 14.99 15.76 -16.63
N LEU A 46 15.95 14.87 -16.89
CA LEU A 46 16.58 13.99 -15.89
C LEU A 46 17.52 14.72 -14.91
N LEU A 47 17.90 15.95 -15.20
CA LEU A 47 18.79 16.76 -14.35
C LEU A 47 18.02 17.82 -13.55
N SER A 48 16.73 18.00 -13.84
CA SER A 48 15.85 18.81 -13.01
C SER A 48 15.47 18.00 -11.78
N LYS A 49 15.75 18.53 -10.58
CA LYS A 49 15.19 17.94 -9.35
C LYS A 49 13.67 18.08 -9.43
N PRO A 50 12.92 16.99 -9.53
CA PRO A 50 11.47 17.07 -9.53
C PRO A 50 11.00 17.70 -8.21
N ALA A 51 9.94 18.52 -8.26
CA ALA A 51 9.32 19.04 -7.04
C ALA A 51 8.95 17.86 -6.15
N PHE A 52 9.40 17.88 -4.89
CA PHE A 52 9.28 16.77 -3.96
C PHE A 52 7.88 16.14 -4.00
N ILE A 53 7.77 14.89 -4.48
CA ILE A 53 6.58 14.08 -4.21
C ILE A 53 6.68 13.71 -2.75
N GLN A 54 5.76 14.20 -1.93
CA GLN A 54 5.70 13.90 -0.50
C GLN A 54 5.75 12.38 -0.29
N GLY A 55 6.76 11.90 0.44
CA GLY A 55 6.94 10.47 0.73
C GLY A 55 7.74 9.64 -0.28
N ALA A 56 8.20 10.21 -1.40
CA ALA A 56 9.21 9.56 -2.23
C ALA A 56 10.59 9.82 -1.61
N ALA A 57 11.30 8.79 -1.16
CA ALA A 57 12.72 8.96 -0.86
C ALA A 57 13.42 9.43 -2.14
N ASP A 58 14.55 10.10 -1.95
CA ASP A 58 15.43 10.49 -3.03
C ASP A 58 16.04 9.24 -3.69
N LEU A 59 15.23 8.53 -4.49
CA LEU A 59 15.64 7.43 -5.37
C LEU A 59 16.19 7.97 -6.69
N SER A 60 16.67 9.22 -6.70
CA SER A 60 17.12 9.87 -7.92
C SER A 60 18.20 9.02 -8.60
N GLY A 61 17.87 8.54 -9.80
CA GLY A 61 18.88 8.13 -10.77
C GLY A 61 19.77 9.33 -11.01
N GLY A 62 20.95 9.36 -10.39
CA GLY A 62 21.86 10.48 -10.55
C GLY A 62 22.37 10.54 -11.98
N ALA A 63 21.84 11.46 -12.80
CA ALA A 63 22.38 11.70 -14.14
C ALA A 63 23.79 12.30 -14.05
N GLN A 64 24.77 11.69 -14.71
CA GLN A 64 26.12 12.26 -14.84
C GLN A 64 26.29 12.95 -16.19
N ARG A 65 27.20 13.93 -16.24
CA ARG A 65 27.48 14.70 -17.45
C ARG A 65 28.94 14.61 -17.88
N ASN A 66 29.17 14.68 -19.18
CA ASN A 66 30.50 14.98 -19.73
C ASN A 66 30.81 16.49 -19.69
N GLU A 67 32.02 16.84 -20.13
CA GLU A 67 32.51 18.22 -20.19
C GLU A 67 31.70 19.13 -21.15
N SER A 68 30.99 18.55 -22.13
CA SER A 68 30.06 19.26 -23.03
C SER A 68 28.66 19.49 -22.42
N GLY A 69 28.37 18.89 -21.26
CA GLY A 69 27.10 19.05 -20.55
C GLY A 69 26.00 18.07 -20.99
N GLU A 70 26.32 17.06 -21.79
CA GLU A 70 25.43 15.97 -22.20
C GLU A 70 25.35 14.91 -21.10
N VAL A 71 24.19 14.26 -20.97
CA VAL A 71 24.03 13.15 -20.01
C VAL A 71 24.71 11.91 -20.55
N THR A 72 25.72 11.41 -19.83
CA THR A 72 26.50 10.22 -20.24
C THR A 72 26.08 8.95 -19.52
N SER A 73 25.40 9.09 -18.38
CA SER A 73 24.86 7.98 -17.61
C SER A 73 23.65 8.45 -16.81
N TYR A 74 22.74 7.52 -16.53
CA TYR A 74 21.57 7.76 -15.69
C TYR A 74 21.26 6.50 -14.91
N SER A 75 21.19 6.60 -13.58
CA SER A 75 20.95 5.43 -12.72
C SER A 75 21.95 4.29 -13.01
N GLY A 76 21.48 3.10 -13.40
CA GLY A 76 22.30 1.95 -13.81
C GLY A 76 22.72 1.94 -15.28
N LEU A 77 22.32 2.92 -16.09
CA LEU A 77 22.68 3.02 -17.51
C LEU A 77 24.05 3.68 -17.66
N SER A 78 25.04 2.92 -18.15
CA SER A 78 26.44 3.33 -18.20
C SER A 78 26.94 3.81 -19.57
N SER A 79 26.10 3.77 -20.60
CA SER A 79 26.47 4.20 -21.95
C SER A 79 25.51 5.24 -22.53
N GLN A 80 26.02 6.08 -23.43
CA GLN A 80 25.21 7.11 -24.09
C GLN A 80 24.05 6.50 -24.90
N ALA A 81 24.28 5.38 -25.59
CA ALA A 81 23.22 4.70 -26.35
C ALA A 81 22.06 4.27 -25.43
N GLN A 82 22.37 3.65 -24.28
CA GLN A 82 21.36 3.27 -23.29
C GLN A 82 20.58 4.48 -22.74
N VAL A 83 21.26 5.61 -22.53
CA VAL A 83 20.60 6.86 -22.10
C VAL A 83 19.68 7.39 -23.20
N GLU A 84 20.09 7.33 -24.48
CA GLU A 84 19.27 7.73 -25.62
C GLU A 84 18.03 6.84 -25.78
N ASP A 85 18.18 5.52 -25.64
CA ASP A 85 17.07 4.56 -25.67
C ASP A 85 16.07 4.83 -24.54
N PHE A 86 16.58 5.06 -23.32
CA PHE A 86 15.74 5.48 -22.19
C PHE A 86 15.02 6.79 -22.47
N MET A 87 15.69 7.78 -23.05
CA MET A 87 15.08 9.07 -23.39
C MET A 87 13.96 8.92 -24.43
N ALA A 88 14.11 8.02 -25.40
CA ALA A 88 13.05 7.72 -26.36
C ALA A 88 11.80 7.14 -25.68
N ILE A 89 11.98 6.27 -24.67
CA ILE A 89 10.86 5.77 -23.84
C ILE A 89 10.27 6.92 -23.03
N PHE A 90 11.11 7.69 -22.33
CA PHE A 90 10.71 8.81 -21.49
C PHE A 90 9.82 9.82 -22.23
N GLU A 91 10.19 10.18 -23.47
CA GLU A 91 9.46 11.17 -24.28
C GLU A 91 8.09 10.67 -24.77
N ARG A 92 7.90 9.35 -24.89
CA ARG A 92 6.62 8.74 -25.28
C ARG A 92 5.60 8.71 -24.13
N MET A 93 6.08 8.71 -22.88
CA MET A 93 5.23 8.59 -21.70
C MET A 93 4.44 9.88 -21.41
N SER A 94 3.30 9.74 -20.72
CA SER A 94 2.53 10.90 -20.23
C SER A 94 3.34 11.76 -19.26
N SER A 95 2.99 13.04 -19.09
CA SER A 95 3.69 13.94 -18.16
C SER A 95 3.72 13.44 -16.71
N SER A 96 2.70 12.67 -16.29
CA SER A 96 2.67 12.06 -14.95
C SER A 96 3.69 10.93 -14.85
N HIS A 97 3.74 10.04 -15.84
CA HIS A 97 4.71 8.92 -15.88
C HIS A 97 6.15 9.38 -16.09
N GLN A 98 6.37 10.44 -16.89
CA GLN A 98 7.66 11.12 -16.97
C GLN A 98 8.13 11.64 -15.60
N THR A 99 7.21 12.10 -14.76
CA THR A 99 7.56 12.53 -13.41
C THR A 99 7.94 11.33 -12.54
N LYS A 100 7.15 10.24 -12.57
CA LYS A 100 7.43 9.00 -11.82
C LYS A 100 8.77 8.36 -12.22
N LEU A 101 9.07 8.28 -13.52
CA LEU A 101 10.33 7.74 -14.06
C LEU A 101 11.60 8.42 -13.52
N ARG A 102 11.52 9.69 -13.12
CA ARG A 102 12.65 10.41 -12.51
C ARG A 102 12.97 9.93 -11.09
N TYR A 103 12.07 9.18 -10.46
CA TYR A 103 12.21 8.61 -9.13
C TYR A 103 12.43 7.10 -9.14
N LEU A 104 12.56 6.48 -10.32
CA LEU A 104 12.79 5.04 -10.44
C LEU A 104 14.26 4.78 -10.79
N PRO A 105 14.91 3.80 -10.15
CA PRO A 105 16.13 3.24 -10.70
C PRO A 105 15.81 2.57 -12.04
N VAL A 106 16.67 2.78 -13.03
CA VAL A 106 16.55 2.15 -14.35
C VAL A 106 17.90 1.60 -14.79
N ASP A 107 17.85 0.45 -15.45
CA ASP A 107 19.01 -0.30 -15.93
C ASP A 107 18.68 -0.98 -17.28
N GLU A 108 19.57 -1.84 -17.75
CA GLU A 108 19.42 -2.57 -19.02
C GLU A 108 18.18 -3.49 -19.03
N SER A 109 17.78 -4.03 -17.87
CA SER A 109 16.58 -4.86 -17.77
C SER A 109 15.31 -4.06 -18.00
N PHE A 110 15.27 -2.80 -17.55
CA PHE A 110 14.15 -1.90 -17.87
C PHE A 110 14.04 -1.63 -19.38
N LEU A 111 15.17 -1.37 -20.06
CA LEU A 111 15.18 -1.15 -21.52
C LEU A 111 14.72 -2.41 -22.26
N THR A 112 15.27 -3.57 -21.89
CA THR A 112 14.92 -4.87 -22.46
C THR A 112 13.44 -5.20 -22.27
N LEU A 113 12.89 -4.85 -21.11
CA LEU A 113 11.47 -5.01 -20.82
C LEU A 113 10.64 -4.06 -21.71
N ALA A 114 10.98 -2.78 -21.74
CA ALA A 114 10.25 -1.76 -22.50
C ALA A 114 10.17 -2.07 -24.01
N ASP A 115 11.20 -2.66 -24.60
CA ASP A 115 11.21 -3.07 -26.01
C ASP A 115 10.12 -4.09 -26.37
N LYS A 116 9.66 -4.86 -25.38
CA LYS A 116 8.61 -5.89 -25.55
C LYS A 116 7.20 -5.34 -25.29
N LEU A 117 7.08 -4.11 -24.77
CA LEU A 117 5.84 -3.60 -24.21
C LEU A 117 5.23 -2.48 -25.05
N THR A 118 3.89 -2.44 -25.03
CA THR A 118 3.14 -1.27 -25.49
C THR A 118 3.31 -0.10 -24.53
N ASP A 119 3.04 1.14 -24.97
CA ASP A 119 3.11 2.31 -24.10
C ASP A 119 2.25 2.14 -22.84
N GLN A 120 1.04 1.60 -22.98
CA GLN A 120 0.15 1.35 -21.84
C GLN A 120 0.74 0.33 -20.85
N GLN A 121 1.42 -0.70 -21.33
CA GLN A 121 2.08 -1.68 -20.47
C GLN A 121 3.31 -1.09 -19.77
N ILE A 122 4.07 -0.24 -20.46
CA ILE A 122 5.19 0.51 -19.86
C ILE A 122 4.66 1.41 -18.74
N GLU A 123 3.54 2.11 -18.96
CA GLU A 123 2.89 2.93 -17.92
C GLU A 123 2.46 2.08 -16.71
N THR A 124 1.90 0.88 -16.91
CA THR A 124 1.61 -0.05 -15.81
C THR A 124 2.87 -0.42 -15.02
N VAL A 125 3.99 -0.70 -15.69
CA VAL A 125 5.28 -1.01 -15.03
C VAL A 125 5.80 0.19 -14.23
N ILE A 126 5.66 1.41 -14.77
CA ILE A 126 6.07 2.63 -14.08
C ILE A 126 5.24 2.85 -12.80
N ASP A 127 3.93 2.65 -12.88
CA ASP A 127 3.02 2.84 -11.76
C ASP A 127 3.27 1.83 -10.63
N SER A 128 3.42 0.56 -10.99
CA SER A 128 3.71 -0.51 -10.04
C SER A 128 5.09 -0.34 -9.40
N ALA A 129 6.14 -0.08 -10.19
CA ALA A 129 7.49 0.17 -9.69
C ALA A 129 7.53 1.37 -8.74
N PHE A 130 6.79 2.44 -9.07
CA PHE A 130 6.73 3.63 -8.23
C PHE A 130 6.01 3.38 -6.90
N ALA A 131 4.93 2.61 -6.92
CA ALA A 131 4.20 2.20 -5.71
C ALA A 131 5.04 1.31 -4.79
N LEU A 132 5.75 0.33 -5.38
CA LEU A 132 6.73 -0.49 -4.66
C LEU A 132 7.81 0.38 -4.03
N SER A 133 8.39 1.32 -4.79
CA SER A 133 9.40 2.23 -4.26
C SER A 133 8.90 3.03 -3.05
N LYS A 134 7.66 3.54 -3.09
CA LYS A 134 7.04 4.23 -1.95
C LYS A 134 6.88 3.30 -0.74
N GLN A 135 6.50 2.04 -0.95
CA GLN A 135 6.38 1.05 0.11
C GLN A 135 7.72 0.87 0.84
N TYR A 136 8.81 0.62 0.12
CA TYR A 136 10.12 0.40 0.73
C TYR A 136 10.64 1.61 1.50
N VAL A 137 10.45 2.80 0.92
CA VAL A 137 10.77 4.06 1.60
C VAL A 137 10.00 4.22 2.91
N SER A 138 8.69 3.94 2.88
CA SER A 138 7.85 4.05 4.09
C SER A 138 8.27 3.06 5.19
N GLN A 139 8.86 1.92 4.81
CA GLN A 139 9.34 0.89 5.73
C GLN A 139 10.77 1.14 6.23
N GLN A 140 11.38 2.27 5.88
CA GLN A 140 12.80 2.58 6.15
C GLN A 140 13.77 1.51 5.64
N GLN A 141 13.35 0.70 4.67
CA GLN A 141 14.22 -0.23 3.96
C GLN A 141 14.97 0.59 2.91
N SER A 142 16.21 0.98 3.22
CA SER A 142 17.05 1.73 2.30
C SER A 142 17.67 0.80 1.25
N GLY A 143 17.28 0.93 -0.02
CA GLY A 143 17.92 0.22 -1.14
C GLY A 143 17.18 0.41 -2.47
N GLN A 144 17.91 0.39 -3.59
CA GLN A 144 17.34 0.35 -4.95
C GLN A 144 16.93 -1.07 -5.37
N GLU A 145 17.42 -2.08 -4.64
CA GLU A 145 17.33 -3.51 -4.96
C GLU A 145 15.89 -3.99 -5.24
N PRO A 146 14.86 -3.65 -4.44
CA PRO A 146 13.54 -4.25 -4.65
C PRO A 146 12.83 -3.82 -5.94
N VAL A 147 13.06 -2.59 -6.40
CA VAL A 147 12.48 -2.10 -7.67
C VAL A 147 13.21 -2.70 -8.86
N SER A 148 14.54 -2.82 -8.79
CA SER A 148 15.32 -3.51 -9.81
C SER A 148 14.95 -4.99 -9.88
N ASP A 149 14.79 -5.67 -8.74
CA ASP A 149 14.37 -7.08 -8.69
C ASP A 149 12.98 -7.27 -9.32
N TYR A 150 12.03 -6.37 -9.04
CA TYR A 150 10.72 -6.39 -9.70
C TYR A 150 10.84 -6.30 -11.23
N ILE A 151 11.62 -5.35 -11.75
CA ILE A 151 11.83 -5.17 -13.20
C ILE A 151 12.54 -6.38 -13.81
N ASN A 152 13.56 -6.91 -13.13
CA ASN A 152 14.30 -8.10 -13.54
C ASN A 152 13.39 -9.33 -13.61
N ASN A 153 12.52 -9.52 -12.62
CA ASN A 153 11.58 -10.62 -12.59
C ASN A 153 10.60 -10.53 -13.77
N LEU A 154 10.06 -9.34 -14.05
CA LEU A 154 9.20 -9.15 -15.22
C LEU A 154 9.93 -9.39 -16.55
N SER A 155 11.17 -8.90 -16.69
CA SER A 155 11.93 -9.05 -17.93
C SER A 155 12.30 -10.50 -18.25
N ALA A 156 12.38 -11.35 -17.22
CA ALA A 156 12.65 -12.78 -17.30
C ALA A 156 11.43 -13.64 -17.69
N LEU A 157 10.20 -13.10 -17.64
CA LEU A 157 9.00 -13.83 -18.05
C LEU A 157 8.95 -14.03 -19.56
N SER A 158 8.28 -15.10 -20.01
CA SER A 158 7.90 -15.27 -21.42
C SER A 158 6.84 -14.24 -21.81
N ASP A 159 6.78 -13.85 -23.08
CA ASP A 159 5.89 -12.78 -23.56
C ASP A 159 4.41 -13.01 -23.16
N ASP A 160 3.91 -14.24 -23.29
CA ASP A 160 2.53 -14.59 -22.89
C ASP A 160 2.29 -14.44 -21.38
N LYS A 161 3.24 -14.90 -20.56
CA LYS A 161 3.16 -14.76 -19.10
C LYS A 161 3.25 -13.29 -18.71
N LEU A 162 4.19 -12.56 -19.30
CA LEU A 162 4.37 -11.13 -19.06
C LEU A 162 3.09 -10.35 -19.35
N ALA A 163 2.41 -10.65 -20.47
CA ALA A 163 1.15 -9.99 -20.81
C ALA A 163 0.07 -10.23 -19.74
N VAL A 164 -0.10 -11.46 -19.26
CA VAL A 164 -1.06 -11.79 -18.21
C VAL A 164 -0.66 -11.18 -16.87
N THR A 165 0.61 -11.25 -16.49
CA THR A 165 1.13 -10.64 -15.25
C THR A 165 0.92 -9.13 -15.24
N LEU A 166 1.10 -8.43 -16.36
CA LEU A 166 0.88 -6.98 -16.44
C LEU A 166 -0.60 -6.61 -16.38
N ASP A 167 -1.47 -7.40 -17.00
CA ASP A 167 -2.92 -7.20 -16.90
C ASP A 167 -3.43 -7.40 -15.46
N LEU A 168 -2.89 -8.42 -14.79
CA LEU A 168 -3.12 -8.64 -13.36
C LEU A 168 -2.56 -7.51 -12.50
N THR A 169 -1.33 -7.06 -12.77
CA THR A 169 -0.68 -5.96 -12.06
C THR A 169 -1.56 -4.72 -12.11
N LYS A 170 -2.09 -4.39 -13.29
CA LYS A 170 -3.02 -3.28 -13.45
C LYS A 170 -4.28 -3.45 -12.61
N SER A 171 -4.92 -4.61 -12.70
CA SER A 171 -6.17 -4.90 -11.98
C SER A 171 -6.00 -4.80 -10.46
N VAL A 172 -4.91 -5.37 -9.95
CA VAL A 172 -4.53 -5.38 -8.53
C VAL A 172 -4.18 -3.97 -8.04
N PHE A 173 -3.45 -3.20 -8.86
CA PHE A 173 -3.13 -1.81 -8.57
C PHE A 173 -4.40 -0.95 -8.48
N ASP A 174 -5.26 -1.03 -9.47
CA ASP A 174 -6.53 -0.27 -9.53
C ASP A 174 -7.43 -0.62 -8.33
N LEU A 175 -7.49 -1.91 -7.92
CA LEU A 175 -8.21 -2.35 -6.73
C LEU A 175 -7.61 -1.80 -5.42
N GLY A 176 -6.29 -1.70 -5.33
CA GLY A 176 -5.60 -1.11 -4.18
C GLY A 176 -5.87 0.39 -4.05
N GLU A 177 -5.84 1.14 -5.16
CA GLU A 177 -6.17 2.57 -5.19
C GLU A 177 -7.64 2.82 -4.83
N GLN A 178 -8.55 1.95 -5.31
CA GLN A 178 -9.96 2.02 -4.93
C GLN A 178 -10.15 1.79 -3.43
N GLU A 179 -9.55 0.75 -2.84
CA GLU A 179 -9.66 0.51 -1.40
C GLU A 179 -9.04 1.65 -0.59
N LEU A 180 -7.94 2.26 -1.06
CA LEU A 180 -7.35 3.44 -0.41
C LEU A 180 -8.33 4.62 -0.39
N ALA A 181 -8.98 4.89 -1.53
CA ALA A 181 -10.00 5.92 -1.63
C ALA A 181 -11.22 5.63 -0.74
N ASP A 182 -11.70 4.38 -0.74
CA ASP A 182 -12.84 3.94 0.08
C ASP A 182 -12.53 4.07 1.58
N ARG A 183 -11.32 3.70 2.00
CA ARG A 183 -10.85 3.85 3.37
C ARG A 183 -10.78 5.32 3.79
N ALA A 184 -10.34 6.22 2.90
CA ALA A 184 -10.31 7.66 3.14
C ALA A 184 -11.73 8.27 3.25
N LEU A 185 -12.66 7.86 2.40
CA LEU A 185 -14.04 8.39 2.35
C LEU A 185 -14.93 7.88 3.48
N SER A 186 -14.70 6.66 3.97
CA SER A 186 -15.55 6.02 4.98
C SER A 186 -15.24 6.46 6.42
N ASN A 187 -14.37 7.45 6.63
CA ASN A 187 -13.89 7.86 7.96
C ASN A 187 -13.42 6.68 8.81
N ARG A 188 -12.90 5.62 8.18
CA ARG A 188 -12.26 4.52 8.91
C ARG A 188 -11.03 4.99 9.69
N TYR A 189 -10.56 6.22 9.43
CA TYR A 189 -9.43 6.84 10.09
C TYR A 189 -9.81 8.07 10.91
N PRO A 190 -9.77 7.96 12.23
CA PRO A 190 -9.71 9.14 13.07
C PRO A 190 -8.31 9.77 12.93
N VAL A 191 -8.21 11.01 12.44
CA VAL A 191 -6.94 11.77 12.36
C VAL A 191 -6.41 12.01 13.78
N GLY A 192 -5.29 11.38 14.14
CA GLY A 192 -4.62 11.53 15.43
C GLY A 192 -3.55 12.62 15.45
N VAL A 193 -3.35 13.26 16.61
CA VAL A 193 -2.48 14.44 16.75
C VAL A 193 -1.55 14.43 17.98
N MET A 194 -1.52 13.34 18.77
CA MET A 194 -0.69 13.30 19.98
C MET A 194 0.31 12.16 20.04
N TRP A 195 1.32 12.40 20.87
CA TRP A 195 2.57 11.67 20.99
C TRP A 195 2.65 10.88 22.28
N GLY A 196 2.82 9.56 22.18
CA GLY A 196 3.11 8.67 23.31
C GLY A 196 4.49 8.04 23.19
N THR A 197 4.90 7.25 24.18
CA THR A 197 6.03 6.31 24.12
C THR A 197 5.58 4.93 24.62
N THR A 198 5.77 3.87 23.83
CA THR A 198 5.60 2.48 24.28
C THR A 198 6.96 1.83 24.52
N GLU A 199 7.04 0.94 25.52
CA GLU A 199 8.18 0.04 25.73
C GLU A 199 8.05 -1.26 24.92
N ASP A 200 6.84 -1.61 24.46
CA ASP A 200 6.61 -2.79 23.63
C ASP A 200 7.00 -2.53 22.17
N LYS A 201 8.00 -3.26 21.70
CA LYS A 201 8.50 -3.21 20.32
C LYS A 201 7.54 -3.80 19.30
N ARG A 202 6.47 -4.48 19.73
CA ARG A 202 5.43 -5.07 18.87
C ARG A 202 4.33 -4.08 18.49
N LEU A 203 4.34 -2.88 19.07
CA LEU A 203 3.32 -1.86 18.85
C LEU A 203 3.92 -0.62 18.17
N TYR A 204 3.29 -0.20 17.08
CA TYR A 204 3.60 1.08 16.43
C TYR A 204 2.70 2.19 16.97
N LYS A 205 3.30 3.37 17.26
CA LYS A 205 2.63 4.55 17.80
C LYS A 205 2.70 5.73 16.80
N PRO A 206 1.80 6.73 16.91
CA PRO A 206 1.93 7.97 16.17
C PRO A 206 3.15 8.79 16.65
N ASP A 207 3.97 9.26 15.72
CA ASP A 207 5.00 10.29 15.96
C ASP A 207 5.13 11.23 14.73
N GLN A 208 6.01 12.25 14.71
CA GLN A 208 6.13 13.09 13.48
C GLN A 208 6.66 12.31 12.28
N ALA A 209 7.36 11.19 12.51
CA ALA A 209 7.83 10.35 11.43
C ALA A 209 6.69 9.49 10.86
N HIS A 210 5.66 9.20 11.66
CA HIS A 210 4.52 8.35 11.31
C HIS A 210 3.18 9.01 11.74
N PRO A 211 2.79 10.16 11.17
CA PRO A 211 1.48 10.74 11.46
C PRO A 211 0.37 9.82 10.93
N THR A 212 -0.73 9.64 11.67
CA THR A 212 -1.84 8.74 11.32
C THR A 212 -2.36 8.95 9.89
N HIS A 213 -2.35 10.21 9.42
CA HIS A 213 -2.71 10.54 8.05
C HIS A 213 -1.73 9.93 7.04
N ALA A 214 -0.42 10.13 7.18
CA ALA A 214 0.57 9.54 6.27
C ALA A 214 0.63 8.00 6.40
N PHE A 215 0.47 7.46 7.60
CA PHE A 215 0.54 6.01 7.82
C PHE A 215 -0.52 5.22 7.04
N ILE A 216 -1.74 5.77 6.86
CA ILE A 216 -2.85 5.01 6.30
C ILE A 216 -3.45 5.58 5.02
N THR A 217 -3.37 6.91 4.79
CA THR A 217 -3.83 7.50 3.52
C THR A 217 -2.74 7.54 2.45
N GLN A 218 -1.52 7.12 2.78
CA GLN A 218 -0.40 7.06 1.83
C GLN A 218 0.23 5.66 1.76
N GLU A 219 -0.33 4.67 2.47
CA GLU A 219 0.11 3.28 2.31
C GLU A 219 -0.27 2.81 0.90
N PRO A 220 0.69 2.36 0.08
CA PRO A 220 0.40 1.87 -1.26
C PRO A 220 -0.23 0.48 -1.17
N LEU A 221 -1.54 0.41 -0.91
CA LEU A 221 -2.26 -0.85 -0.64
C LEU A 221 -2.16 -1.89 -1.77
N GLY A 222 -1.91 -1.45 -3.01
CA GLY A 222 -1.64 -2.31 -4.16
C GLY A 222 -0.21 -2.84 -4.26
N ALA A 223 0.79 -2.17 -3.66
CA ALA A 223 2.20 -2.51 -3.85
C ALA A 223 2.56 -3.90 -3.30
N LYS A 224 2.08 -4.27 -2.11
CA LYS A 224 2.31 -5.61 -1.56
C LYS A 224 1.70 -6.71 -2.43
N MET A 225 0.49 -6.48 -2.96
CA MET A 225 -0.15 -7.45 -3.85
C MET A 225 0.60 -7.58 -5.19
N ILE A 226 1.24 -6.52 -5.67
CA ILE A 226 2.11 -6.55 -6.85
C ILE A 226 3.37 -7.38 -6.57
N GLU A 227 3.98 -7.21 -5.41
CA GLU A 227 5.12 -8.01 -4.95
C GLU A 227 4.75 -9.51 -4.92
N ASP A 228 3.60 -9.84 -4.30
CA ASP A 228 3.09 -11.21 -4.23
C ASP A 228 2.76 -11.80 -5.61
N LEU A 229 2.12 -11.02 -6.47
CA LEU A 229 1.85 -11.40 -7.85
C LEU A 229 3.15 -11.66 -8.63
N THR A 230 4.20 -10.88 -8.39
CA THR A 230 5.49 -11.06 -9.06
C THR A 230 6.12 -12.38 -8.64
N HIS A 231 6.09 -12.72 -7.36
CA HIS A 231 6.54 -14.04 -6.87
C HIS A 231 5.71 -15.18 -7.48
N ALA A 232 4.38 -15.06 -7.47
CA ALA A 232 3.49 -16.06 -8.06
C ALA A 232 3.75 -16.25 -9.56
N ALA A 233 3.98 -15.18 -10.32
CA ALA A 233 4.24 -15.24 -11.77
C ALA A 233 5.55 -15.98 -12.11
N GLN A 234 6.56 -15.91 -11.25
CA GLN A 234 7.79 -16.71 -11.38
C GLN A 234 7.53 -18.19 -11.11
N ALA A 235 6.77 -18.49 -10.05
CA ALA A 235 6.58 -19.84 -9.55
C ALA A 235 5.55 -20.67 -10.33
N PHE A 236 4.55 -20.02 -10.93
CA PHE A 236 3.41 -20.68 -11.58
C PHE A 236 3.61 -20.82 -13.08
N THR A 237 3.04 -21.87 -13.67
CA THR A 237 2.88 -22.05 -15.11
C THR A 237 1.90 -21.02 -15.69
N MET A 238 1.81 -20.94 -17.01
CA MET A 238 0.88 -20.03 -17.68
C MET A 238 -0.59 -20.35 -17.38
N ASP A 239 -0.93 -21.64 -17.35
CA ASP A 239 -2.29 -22.10 -17.06
C ASP A 239 -2.69 -21.78 -15.62
N GLU A 240 -1.78 -22.05 -14.68
CA GLU A 240 -1.93 -21.69 -13.27
C GLU A 240 -2.09 -20.18 -13.06
N LEU A 241 -1.30 -19.35 -13.75
CA LEU A 241 -1.44 -17.89 -13.69
C LEU A 241 -2.77 -17.40 -14.28
N THR A 242 -3.24 -18.06 -15.35
CA THR A 242 -4.54 -17.77 -15.97
C THR A 242 -5.70 -18.13 -15.04
N GLN A 243 -5.59 -19.27 -14.35
CA GLN A 243 -6.57 -19.67 -13.33
C GLN A 243 -6.55 -18.73 -12.12
N LEU A 244 -5.36 -18.31 -11.67
CA LEU A 244 -5.20 -17.30 -10.63
C LEU A 244 -5.94 -16.01 -11.02
N LYS A 245 -5.77 -15.55 -12.27
CA LYS A 245 -6.50 -14.39 -12.80
C LYS A 245 -8.01 -14.56 -12.71
N GLN A 246 -8.54 -15.64 -13.25
CA GLN A 246 -9.98 -15.91 -13.23
C GLN A 246 -10.52 -15.93 -11.79
N SER A 247 -9.77 -16.54 -10.88
CA SER A 247 -10.15 -16.64 -9.47
C SER A 247 -10.25 -15.28 -8.78
N MET A 248 -9.58 -14.22 -9.27
CA MET A 248 -9.63 -12.89 -8.65
C MET A 248 -10.70 -11.98 -9.26
N GLU A 249 -11.28 -12.34 -10.42
CA GLU A 249 -12.25 -11.49 -11.12
C GLU A 249 -13.50 -11.23 -10.26
N GLY A 250 -13.80 -9.94 -10.03
CA GLY A 250 -14.98 -9.50 -9.30
C GLY A 250 -14.93 -9.70 -7.78
N ARG A 251 -13.78 -10.11 -7.21
CA ARG A 251 -13.61 -10.29 -5.77
C ARG A 251 -13.31 -8.98 -5.03
N SER A 252 -13.52 -9.00 -3.72
CA SER A 252 -13.12 -7.87 -2.88
C SER A 252 -11.61 -7.71 -2.80
N TYR A 253 -11.16 -6.52 -2.35
CA TYR A 253 -9.76 -6.24 -2.05
C TYR A 253 -9.13 -7.30 -1.13
N LEU A 254 -9.81 -7.65 -0.02
CA LEU A 254 -9.26 -8.59 0.96
C LEU A 254 -9.18 -10.01 0.42
N ALA A 255 -10.18 -10.46 -0.36
CA ALA A 255 -10.13 -11.78 -0.97
C ALA A 255 -9.03 -11.86 -2.04
N THR A 256 -8.92 -10.86 -2.91
CA THR A 256 -7.84 -10.77 -3.92
C THR A 256 -6.47 -10.78 -3.26
N ARG A 257 -6.29 -9.99 -2.20
CA ARG A 257 -5.08 -9.98 -1.39
C ARG A 257 -4.78 -11.36 -0.80
N GLY A 258 -5.77 -12.03 -0.22
CA GLY A 258 -5.59 -13.36 0.36
C GLY A 258 -5.20 -14.42 -0.68
N ILE A 259 -5.78 -14.37 -1.88
CA ILE A 259 -5.41 -15.24 -3.00
C ILE A 259 -3.94 -15.02 -3.39
N LEU A 260 -3.52 -13.77 -3.54
CA LEU A 260 -2.13 -13.45 -3.91
C LEU A 260 -1.13 -13.79 -2.81
N ASP A 261 -1.47 -13.54 -1.54
CA ASP A 261 -0.62 -13.89 -0.39
C ASP A 261 -0.46 -15.43 -0.31
N MET A 262 -1.54 -16.20 -0.49
CA MET A 262 -1.45 -17.66 -0.60
C MET A 262 -0.61 -18.10 -1.81
N ALA A 263 -0.82 -17.48 -2.98
CA ALA A 263 -0.07 -17.82 -4.19
C ALA A 263 1.43 -17.54 -4.08
N ALA A 264 1.83 -16.50 -3.34
CA ALA A 264 3.23 -16.17 -3.07
C ALA A 264 3.86 -17.10 -2.02
N LEU A 265 3.07 -17.63 -1.08
CA LEU A 265 3.56 -18.47 0.02
C LEU A 265 3.47 -19.99 -0.24
N VAL A 266 2.71 -20.43 -1.24
CA VAL A 266 2.44 -21.84 -1.48
C VAL A 266 3.70 -22.63 -1.85
N SER A 267 3.89 -23.76 -1.19
CA SER A 267 4.97 -24.70 -1.53
C SER A 267 4.62 -25.50 -2.78
N ASP A 268 5.62 -25.99 -3.51
CA ASP A 268 5.38 -26.84 -4.70
C ASP A 268 4.47 -28.06 -4.40
N ASN A 269 4.56 -28.61 -3.18
CA ASN A 269 3.76 -29.77 -2.77
C ASN A 269 2.29 -29.42 -2.48
N ASP A 270 1.99 -28.16 -2.18
CA ASP A 270 0.65 -27.69 -1.81
C ASP A 270 -0.06 -26.94 -2.97
N LYS A 271 0.63 -26.72 -4.09
CA LYS A 271 0.08 -26.02 -5.27
C LYS A 271 -1.22 -26.63 -5.76
N GLU A 272 -1.30 -27.95 -5.89
CA GLU A 272 -2.52 -28.64 -6.34
C GLU A 272 -3.71 -28.39 -5.40
N ASN A 273 -3.46 -28.37 -4.09
CA ASN A 273 -4.50 -28.08 -3.10
C ASN A 273 -4.97 -26.63 -3.19
N LEU A 274 -4.06 -25.67 -3.42
CA LEU A 274 -4.42 -24.28 -3.65
C LEU A 274 -5.27 -24.14 -4.92
N PHE A 275 -4.87 -24.74 -6.04
CA PHE A 275 -5.64 -24.65 -7.28
C PHE A 275 -6.99 -25.37 -7.23
N THR A 276 -7.09 -26.43 -6.44
CA THR A 276 -8.38 -27.05 -6.13
C THR A 276 -9.28 -26.05 -5.39
N LEU A 277 -8.76 -25.36 -4.37
CA LEU A 277 -9.50 -24.33 -3.63
C LEU A 277 -9.86 -23.12 -4.51
N LEU A 278 -8.98 -22.69 -5.43
CA LEU A 278 -9.26 -21.59 -6.37
C LEU A 278 -10.30 -21.96 -7.44
N SER A 279 -10.53 -23.26 -7.67
CA SER A 279 -11.56 -23.74 -8.60
C SER A 279 -12.96 -23.76 -8.00
N GLU A 280 -13.07 -23.63 -6.68
CA GLU A 280 -14.36 -23.55 -5.98
C GLU A 280 -15.11 -22.26 -6.32
N GLU A 281 -16.44 -22.30 -6.26
CA GLU A 281 -17.26 -21.14 -6.60
C GLU A 281 -16.92 -19.91 -5.75
N HIS A 282 -16.88 -18.72 -6.37
CA HIS A 282 -16.46 -17.48 -5.72
C HIS A 282 -17.23 -17.20 -4.42
N ALA A 283 -18.55 -17.42 -4.43
CA ALA A 283 -19.42 -17.21 -3.28
C ALA A 283 -19.07 -18.07 -2.06
N HIS A 284 -18.46 -19.24 -2.28
CA HIS A 284 -18.09 -20.17 -1.21
C HIS A 284 -16.68 -19.95 -0.69
N THR A 285 -15.85 -19.15 -1.34
CA THR A 285 -14.44 -18.95 -0.94
C THR A 285 -14.11 -17.51 -0.57
N GLU A 286 -15.02 -16.56 -0.80
CA GLU A 286 -14.81 -15.14 -0.51
C GLU A 286 -14.44 -14.88 0.96
N ALA A 287 -15.16 -15.52 1.89
CA ALA A 287 -14.93 -15.34 3.32
C ALA A 287 -13.56 -15.90 3.75
N LEU A 288 -13.17 -17.07 3.21
CA LEU A 288 -11.90 -17.73 3.47
C LEU A 288 -10.72 -16.88 2.97
N PHE A 289 -10.75 -16.47 1.70
CA PHE A 289 -9.67 -15.66 1.16
C PHE A 289 -9.61 -14.28 1.81
N SER A 290 -10.76 -13.66 2.11
CA SER A 290 -10.78 -12.39 2.86
C SER A 290 -10.19 -12.56 4.25
N PHE A 291 -10.49 -13.66 4.93
CA PHE A 291 -9.93 -13.96 6.24
C PHE A 291 -8.42 -14.12 6.20
N PHE A 292 -7.88 -14.84 5.21
CA PHE A 292 -6.44 -14.95 5.02
C PHE A 292 -5.81 -13.60 4.67
N GLY A 293 -6.42 -12.84 3.75
CA GLY A 293 -5.95 -11.51 3.36
C GLY A 293 -5.93 -10.49 4.49
N THR A 294 -6.78 -10.66 5.53
CA THR A 294 -6.73 -9.81 6.72
C THR A 294 -5.49 -10.02 7.59
N GLN A 295 -4.82 -11.17 7.49
CA GLN A 295 -3.66 -11.49 8.33
C GLN A 295 -2.41 -10.66 7.98
N SER A 296 -2.38 -10.07 6.79
CA SER A 296 -1.33 -9.13 6.36
C SER A 296 -1.83 -7.67 6.24
N ASP A 297 -3.12 -7.39 6.48
CA ASP A 297 -3.66 -6.03 6.43
C ASP A 297 -3.43 -5.29 7.75
N LYS A 298 -2.51 -4.32 7.75
CA LYS A 298 -2.19 -3.51 8.93
C LYS A 298 -3.41 -2.84 9.53
N LEU A 299 -4.40 -2.48 8.72
CA LEU A 299 -5.63 -1.88 9.22
C LEU A 299 -6.37 -2.83 10.17
N ALA A 300 -6.46 -4.11 9.82
CA ALA A 300 -7.13 -5.12 10.63
C ALA A 300 -6.44 -5.33 11.99
N PHE A 301 -5.13 -5.06 12.05
CA PHE A 301 -4.30 -5.12 13.26
C PHE A 301 -4.20 -3.79 14.01
N THR A 302 -4.92 -2.76 13.55
CA THR A 302 -4.89 -1.42 14.14
C THR A 302 -6.11 -1.16 15.01
N SER A 303 -5.86 -0.88 16.29
CA SER A 303 -6.88 -0.40 17.23
C SER A 303 -6.82 1.12 17.30
N PHE A 304 -7.99 1.77 17.32
CA PHE A 304 -8.11 3.22 17.40
C PHE A 304 -8.74 3.62 18.73
N TYR A 305 -8.22 4.67 19.36
CA TYR A 305 -8.70 5.17 20.63
C TYR A 305 -8.96 6.66 20.55
N HIS A 306 -9.82 7.15 21.43
CA HIS A 306 -9.89 8.57 21.73
C HIS A 306 -9.73 8.87 23.22
N ALA A 307 -9.03 9.97 23.50
CA ALA A 307 -8.95 10.60 24.81
C ALA A 307 -9.68 11.96 24.75
N LYS A 308 -10.57 12.19 25.72
CA LYS A 308 -11.33 13.44 25.85
C LYS A 308 -10.50 14.48 26.60
N GLN A 309 -10.44 15.71 26.09
CA GLN A 309 -9.87 16.83 26.83
C GLN A 309 -11.00 17.62 27.52
N GLY A 310 -11.05 17.61 28.86
CA GLY A 310 -12.11 18.28 29.61
C GLY A 310 -13.52 17.68 29.42
N SER A 311 -14.56 18.45 29.76
CA SER A 311 -15.97 18.04 29.71
C SER A 311 -16.69 18.38 28.40
N ASP A 312 -15.98 18.89 27.39
CA ASP A 312 -16.59 19.26 26.11
C ASP A 312 -16.75 18.06 25.18
N ILE A 313 -17.96 17.94 24.62
CA ILE A 313 -18.42 16.84 23.77
C ILE A 313 -18.09 17.10 22.29
N ASP A 314 -17.58 18.29 21.95
CA ASP A 314 -17.28 18.66 20.58
C ASP A 314 -16.02 17.96 20.06
N ASP A 315 -16.17 17.29 18.92
CA ASP A 315 -15.16 16.46 18.20
C ASP A 315 -13.82 17.17 17.94
N GLU A 316 -13.78 18.49 18.11
CA GLU A 316 -12.61 19.35 17.89
C GLU A 316 -11.51 19.17 18.97
N ASN A 317 -11.86 18.70 20.18
CA ASN A 317 -10.92 18.50 21.30
C ASN A 317 -10.65 17.02 21.60
N VAL A 318 -10.98 16.13 20.67
CA VAL A 318 -10.81 14.69 20.81
C VAL A 318 -9.44 14.27 20.28
N VAL A 319 -8.58 13.77 21.16
CA VAL A 319 -7.29 13.21 20.73
C VAL A 319 -7.49 11.79 20.27
N LYS A 320 -7.24 11.57 18.99
CA LYS A 320 -7.32 10.27 18.35
C LYS A 320 -5.94 9.61 18.36
N LEU A 321 -5.90 8.35 18.77
CA LEU A 321 -4.70 7.53 18.88
C LEU A 321 -4.93 6.26 18.08
N TYR A 322 -3.86 5.65 17.60
CA TYR A 322 -3.91 4.32 17.03
C TYR A 322 -2.72 3.50 17.51
N TYR A 323 -2.93 2.20 17.64
CA TYR A 323 -1.93 1.21 17.99
C TYR A 323 -2.05 0.07 17.00
N THR A 324 -0.98 -0.19 16.26
CA THR A 324 -0.94 -1.28 15.28
C THR A 324 -0.05 -2.38 15.80
N TYR A 325 -0.62 -3.57 15.97
CA TYR A 325 0.15 -4.79 16.21
C TYR A 325 0.89 -5.17 14.93
N ASN A 326 2.02 -5.87 15.08
CA ASN A 326 2.63 -6.56 13.95
C ASN A 326 1.61 -7.50 13.30
N THR A 327 1.47 -7.39 11.98
CA THR A 327 0.75 -8.39 11.19
C THR A 327 1.44 -9.74 11.29
N ASP A 328 0.72 -10.81 10.94
CA ASP A 328 1.32 -12.14 10.96
C ASP A 328 2.53 -12.20 10.04
N SER A 329 3.60 -12.84 10.51
CA SER A 329 4.81 -13.09 9.71
C SER A 329 4.53 -14.09 8.58
N ASP A 330 5.35 -14.07 7.53
CA ASP A 330 5.22 -15.01 6.42
C ASP A 330 5.22 -16.47 6.91
N MET A 331 6.05 -16.79 7.90
CA MET A 331 6.09 -18.11 8.54
C MET A 331 4.75 -18.51 9.16
N GLN A 332 4.10 -17.60 9.90
CA GLN A 332 2.78 -17.85 10.49
C GLN A 332 1.71 -18.01 9.42
N ARG A 333 1.73 -17.15 8.39
CA ARG A 333 0.78 -17.22 7.27
C ARG A 333 0.95 -18.50 6.44
N THR A 334 2.19 -18.95 6.21
CA THR A 334 2.49 -20.23 5.56
C THR A 334 1.96 -21.41 6.37
N ALA A 335 2.19 -21.44 7.68
CA ALA A 335 1.67 -22.51 8.55
C ALA A 335 0.13 -22.56 8.52
N MET A 336 -0.51 -21.40 8.70
CA MET A 336 -1.96 -21.26 8.67
C MET A 336 -2.55 -21.68 7.31
N MET A 337 -1.93 -21.28 6.19
CA MET A 337 -2.32 -21.71 4.85
C MET A 337 -2.19 -23.23 4.68
N GLY A 338 -1.07 -23.82 5.11
CA GLY A 338 -0.86 -25.27 5.04
C GLY A 338 -1.96 -26.05 5.78
N ASP A 339 -2.32 -25.58 6.97
CA ASP A 339 -3.42 -26.15 7.75
C ASP A 339 -4.79 -25.96 7.07
N MET A 340 -5.06 -24.79 6.49
CA MET A 340 -6.29 -24.54 5.74
C MET A 340 -6.44 -25.47 4.55
N LEU A 341 -5.38 -25.63 3.74
CA LEU A 341 -5.37 -26.52 2.59
C LEU A 341 -5.54 -27.98 3.01
N LYS A 342 -4.88 -28.38 4.09
CA LYS A 342 -5.04 -29.72 4.68
C LYS A 342 -6.47 -29.96 5.15
N LEU A 343 -7.06 -29.05 5.93
CA LEU A 343 -8.45 -29.17 6.38
C LEU A 343 -9.43 -29.19 5.21
N HIS A 344 -9.20 -28.37 4.18
CA HIS A 344 -10.01 -28.39 2.97
C HIS A 344 -9.99 -29.78 2.31
N SER A 345 -8.81 -30.39 2.16
CA SER A 345 -8.69 -31.73 1.58
C SER A 345 -9.30 -32.85 2.43
N GLN A 346 -9.34 -32.69 3.76
CA GLN A 346 -9.76 -33.73 4.70
C GLN A 346 -11.24 -33.64 5.12
N GLN A 347 -11.75 -32.42 5.30
CA GLN A 347 -13.07 -32.12 5.86
C GLN A 347 -13.96 -31.32 4.91
N GLY A 348 -13.44 -30.86 3.78
CA GLY A 348 -14.16 -30.08 2.78
C GLY A 348 -14.27 -28.58 3.09
N LEU A 349 -14.67 -27.82 2.08
CA LEU A 349 -14.77 -26.35 2.13
C LEU A 349 -15.75 -25.84 3.19
N GLU A 350 -16.89 -26.53 3.38
CA GLU A 350 -17.91 -26.13 4.36
C GLU A 350 -17.34 -26.09 5.78
N PHE A 351 -16.52 -27.08 6.16
CA PHE A 351 -15.88 -27.14 7.47
C PHE A 351 -14.92 -25.95 7.68
N VAL A 352 -14.07 -25.68 6.68
CA VAL A 352 -13.11 -24.57 6.75
C VAL A 352 -13.84 -23.22 6.82
N ASN A 353 -14.90 -23.04 6.05
CA ASN A 353 -15.70 -21.82 6.09
C ASN A 353 -16.37 -21.61 7.45
N ASN A 354 -16.89 -22.66 8.07
CA ASN A 354 -17.47 -22.55 9.40
C ASN A 354 -16.41 -22.12 10.43
N ALA A 355 -15.20 -22.70 10.38
CA ALA A 355 -14.09 -22.29 11.24
C ALA A 355 -13.70 -20.82 11.01
N VAL A 356 -13.56 -20.41 9.75
CA VAL A 356 -13.27 -19.02 9.37
C VAL A 356 -14.35 -18.07 9.90
N ASN A 357 -15.63 -18.39 9.72
CA ASN A 357 -16.74 -17.54 10.17
C ASN A 357 -16.76 -17.37 11.70
N MET A 358 -16.38 -18.40 12.45
CA MET A 358 -16.23 -18.32 13.90
C MET A 358 -15.08 -17.38 14.29
N LEU A 359 -13.93 -17.53 13.65
CA LEU A 359 -12.73 -16.71 13.92
C LEU A 359 -12.84 -15.26 13.42
N GLN A 360 -13.70 -14.97 12.45
CA GLN A 360 -13.95 -13.58 12.03
C GLN A 360 -14.51 -12.72 13.16
N GLN A 361 -15.09 -13.32 14.21
CA GLN A 361 -15.59 -12.60 15.39
C GLN A 361 -14.48 -12.21 16.38
N THR A 362 -13.25 -12.71 16.22
CA THR A 362 -12.10 -12.35 17.06
C THR A 362 -11.23 -11.28 16.40
N ASN A 363 -10.38 -10.61 17.19
CA ASN A 363 -9.45 -9.62 16.65
C ASN A 363 -8.45 -10.26 15.71
N ALA A 364 -8.07 -9.53 14.65
CA ALA A 364 -7.15 -10.03 13.64
C ALA A 364 -5.82 -10.53 14.24
N SER A 365 -5.29 -9.80 15.22
CA SER A 365 -4.04 -10.12 15.92
C SER A 365 -4.04 -11.40 16.75
N GLN A 366 -5.19 -12.06 16.92
CA GLN A 366 -5.31 -13.30 17.69
C GLN A 366 -5.69 -14.50 16.80
N ARG A 367 -6.15 -14.27 15.57
CA ARG A 367 -6.74 -15.33 14.72
C ARG A 367 -5.76 -16.44 14.41
N SER A 368 -4.52 -16.10 14.06
CA SER A 368 -3.47 -17.08 13.77
C SER A 368 -3.10 -17.91 15.00
N ASP A 369 -2.97 -17.28 16.17
CA ASP A 369 -2.67 -17.98 17.42
C ASP A 369 -3.79 -18.96 17.80
N ILE A 370 -5.06 -18.52 17.73
CA ILE A 370 -6.22 -19.38 18.01
C ILE A 370 -6.30 -20.52 16.99
N TRP A 371 -6.06 -20.23 15.71
CA TRP A 371 -6.03 -21.24 14.65
C TRP A 371 -4.98 -22.32 14.93
N GLN A 372 -3.75 -21.91 15.26
CA GLN A 372 -2.65 -22.82 15.54
C GLN A 372 -2.87 -23.63 16.82
N GLN A 373 -3.42 -23.03 17.88
CA GLN A 373 -3.79 -23.75 19.11
C GLN A 373 -4.86 -24.80 18.85
N TRP A 374 -5.90 -24.44 18.09
CA TRP A 374 -6.96 -25.34 17.68
C TRP A 374 -6.45 -26.54 16.88
N GLN A 375 -5.46 -26.34 15.99
CA GLN A 375 -4.81 -27.44 15.28
C GLN A 375 -3.84 -28.25 16.15
N GLY A 376 -3.08 -27.58 17.03
CA GLY A 376 -2.01 -28.17 17.83
C GLY A 376 -2.50 -29.02 19.01
N GLU A 377 -3.68 -28.74 19.57
CA GLU A 377 -4.27 -29.51 20.66
C GLU A 377 -4.99 -30.79 20.19
N ALA A 378 -5.15 -31.00 18.88
CA ALA A 378 -5.59 -32.27 18.30
C ALA A 378 -4.45 -33.31 18.35
N ILE A 379 -4.06 -33.71 19.56
CA ILE A 379 -3.07 -34.75 19.82
C ILE A 379 -3.70 -36.11 19.52
N GLY A 380 -3.57 -36.53 18.25
CA GLY A 380 -3.67 -37.92 17.81
C GLY A 380 -5.08 -38.38 17.42
N ALA A 381 -5.20 -38.86 16.17
CA ALA A 381 -6.32 -39.62 15.56
C ALA A 381 -7.76 -39.07 15.67
N ASP A 382 -8.05 -38.12 16.56
CA ASP A 382 -9.33 -37.46 16.68
C ASP A 382 -9.36 -36.24 15.74
N ALA A 383 -10.42 -36.17 14.94
CA ALA A 383 -10.64 -35.09 14.00
C ALA A 383 -10.83 -33.77 14.77
N VAL A 384 -10.11 -32.74 14.35
CA VAL A 384 -10.33 -31.36 14.76
C VAL A 384 -11.85 -31.05 14.67
N SER A 385 -12.45 -30.56 15.76
CA SER A 385 -13.89 -30.24 15.79
C SER A 385 -14.14 -28.72 15.87
N LEU A 386 -15.29 -28.28 15.36
CA LEU A 386 -15.71 -26.88 15.49
C LEU A 386 -16.08 -26.51 16.94
N ASP A 387 -16.48 -27.49 17.76
CA ASP A 387 -16.76 -27.26 19.18
C ASP A 387 -15.49 -26.91 19.95
N ASP A 388 -14.37 -27.57 19.65
CA ASP A 388 -13.07 -27.24 20.22
C ASP A 388 -12.61 -25.83 19.81
N LEU A 389 -12.87 -25.43 18.56
CA LEU A 389 -12.59 -24.07 18.11
C LEU A 389 -13.43 -23.05 18.90
N ALA A 390 -14.69 -23.35 19.16
CA ALA A 390 -15.54 -22.47 19.97
C ALA A 390 -14.98 -22.29 21.38
N LEU A 391 -14.48 -23.37 22.00
CA LEU A 391 -13.83 -23.33 23.31
C LEU A 391 -12.55 -22.50 23.29
N GLN A 392 -11.72 -22.65 22.25
CA GLN A 392 -10.49 -21.85 22.09
C GLN A 392 -10.79 -20.36 21.88
N ILE A 393 -11.81 -20.05 21.09
CA ILE A 393 -12.29 -18.67 20.92
C ILE A 393 -12.75 -18.11 22.26
N GLU A 394 -13.52 -18.86 23.05
CA GLU A 394 -14.00 -18.38 24.35
C GLU A 394 -12.84 -18.16 25.34
N ALA A 395 -11.90 -19.10 25.42
CA ALA A 395 -10.70 -18.96 26.25
C ALA A 395 -9.88 -17.72 25.84
N SER A 396 -9.77 -17.44 24.53
CA SER A 396 -9.03 -16.29 24.03
C SER A 396 -9.65 -14.92 24.37
N LYS A 397 -10.96 -14.87 24.69
CA LYS A 397 -11.65 -13.63 25.06
C LYS A 397 -11.26 -13.15 26.46
N GLU A 398 -11.05 -14.07 27.40
CA GLU A 398 -10.57 -13.71 28.74
C GLU A 398 -9.18 -13.06 28.65
N ASP A 399 -8.28 -13.66 27.86
CA ASP A 399 -6.97 -13.09 27.53
C ASP A 399 -7.06 -11.75 26.78
N GLU A 400 -8.09 -11.57 25.94
CA GLU A 400 -8.29 -10.36 25.15
C GLU A 400 -8.62 -9.15 26.05
N ASP A 401 -9.51 -9.33 27.02
CA ASP A 401 -9.91 -8.26 27.93
C ASP A 401 -8.71 -7.80 28.79
N ASP A 402 -7.88 -8.74 29.24
CA ASP A 402 -6.65 -8.45 29.96
C ASP A 402 -5.63 -7.72 29.07
N LYS A 403 -5.42 -8.16 27.83
CA LYS A 403 -4.55 -7.49 26.85
C LYS A 403 -5.04 -6.09 26.50
N LYS A 404 -6.35 -5.92 26.29
CA LYS A 404 -6.96 -4.60 26.05
C LYS A 404 -6.80 -3.69 27.26
N GLN A 405 -6.93 -4.21 28.47
CA GLN A 405 -6.71 -3.43 29.68
C GLN A 405 -5.23 -3.06 29.87
N GLN A 406 -4.31 -3.98 29.57
CA GLN A 406 -2.87 -3.71 29.54
C GLN A 406 -2.54 -2.61 28.52
N LEU A 407 -3.02 -2.74 27.28
CA LEU A 407 -2.82 -1.73 26.24
C LEU A 407 -3.38 -0.37 26.68
N ARG A 408 -4.59 -0.31 27.25
CA ARG A 408 -5.14 0.93 27.82
C ARG A 408 -4.25 1.53 28.92
N ASN A 409 -3.66 0.71 29.77
CA ASN A 409 -2.74 1.16 30.82
C ASN A 409 -1.41 1.67 30.22
N GLU A 410 -0.85 0.98 29.22
CA GLU A 410 0.35 1.41 28.50
C GLU A 410 0.12 2.72 27.77
N ILE A 411 -1.02 2.87 27.08
CA ILE A 411 -1.46 4.14 26.50
C ILE A 411 -1.46 5.21 27.59
N ARG A 412 -2.14 4.97 28.71
CA ARG A 412 -2.20 5.95 29.81
C ARG A 412 -0.82 6.32 30.35
N GLU A 413 0.08 5.38 30.57
CA GLU A 413 1.43 5.70 31.05
C GLU A 413 2.24 6.47 30.00
N SER A 414 2.07 6.15 28.71
CA SER A 414 2.75 6.83 27.59
C SER A 414 2.39 8.32 27.46
N PHE A 415 1.22 8.71 27.97
CA PHE A 415 0.70 10.09 27.96
C PHE A 415 0.67 10.75 29.35
N LYS A 416 1.27 10.14 30.38
CA LYS A 416 1.27 10.62 31.79
C LYS A 416 1.67 12.08 31.97
N TRP A 417 2.60 12.56 31.16
CA TRP A 417 3.07 13.95 31.16
C TRP A 417 2.06 14.95 30.56
N ASN A 418 1.13 14.48 29.71
CA ASN A 418 0.04 15.28 29.14
C ASN A 418 -1.24 15.24 29.98
N PHE A 419 -1.48 14.20 30.80
CA PHE A 419 -2.69 14.16 31.66
C PHE A 419 -2.73 15.27 32.72
N ALA A 420 -1.57 15.82 33.09
CA ALA A 420 -1.48 17.00 33.97
C ALA A 420 -2.13 18.27 33.39
N THR A 421 -2.44 18.31 32.08
CA THR A 421 -3.07 19.46 31.41
C THR A 421 -4.58 19.31 31.16
N GLY A 422 -5.24 18.30 31.76
CA GLY A 422 -6.71 18.20 31.78
C GLY A 422 -7.36 17.17 30.84
N PHE A 423 -6.62 16.14 30.41
CA PHE A 423 -7.18 15.01 29.69
C PHE A 423 -7.85 14.01 30.64
N ASP A 424 -9.03 13.51 30.26
CA ASP A 424 -9.71 12.44 31.01
C ASP A 424 -8.90 11.13 30.90
N SER A 425 -8.87 10.39 32.00
CA SER A 425 -8.24 9.08 32.15
C SER A 425 -9.02 7.93 31.47
N ALA A 426 -10.25 8.20 31.04
CA ALA A 426 -11.10 7.27 30.30
C ALA A 426 -10.70 7.24 28.81
N LEU A 427 -10.09 6.12 28.39
CA LEU A 427 -9.80 5.82 26.99
C LEU A 427 -10.94 4.99 26.42
N ASP A 428 -11.68 5.58 25.49
CA ASP A 428 -12.73 4.92 24.75
C ASP A 428 -12.15 4.39 23.41
N GLU A 429 -12.51 3.17 23.01
CA GLU A 429 -12.08 2.59 21.73
C GLU A 429 -13.03 3.03 20.61
N ILE A 430 -12.48 3.49 19.49
CA ILE A 430 -13.24 3.91 18.33
C ILE A 430 -13.57 2.66 17.51
N ARG A 431 -14.84 2.26 17.50
CA ARG A 431 -15.32 1.21 16.60
C ARG A 431 -15.31 1.72 15.16
N VAL A 432 -14.36 1.25 14.38
CA VAL A 432 -14.32 1.47 12.93
C VAL A 432 -15.34 0.51 12.29
N SER A 433 -16.55 1.01 12.03
CA SER A 433 -17.55 0.24 11.27
C SER A 433 -17.50 0.59 9.78
N LYS A 434 -17.67 -0.40 8.91
CA LYS A 434 -18.06 -0.14 7.51
C LYS A 434 -19.45 0.48 7.56
N THR A 435 -19.56 1.80 7.58
CA THR A 435 -20.83 2.41 7.19
C THR A 435 -21.00 2.12 5.70
N ASN A 436 -21.83 1.12 5.37
CA ASN A 436 -22.44 1.01 4.05
C ASN A 436 -23.32 2.25 3.86
N LYS A 437 -22.72 3.40 3.56
CA LYS A 437 -23.44 4.48 2.93
C LYS A 437 -23.69 4.00 1.50
N SER A 438 -24.90 3.51 1.30
CA SER A 438 -25.47 3.20 -0.01
C SER A 438 -25.04 4.26 -1.02
N GLU A 439 -24.55 3.80 -2.17
CA GLU A 439 -24.28 4.56 -3.38
C GLU A 439 -25.24 5.75 -3.56
N GLN A 440 -24.72 6.96 -3.39
CA GLN A 440 -25.25 8.13 -4.08
C GLN A 440 -24.11 8.75 -4.87
N TRP A 441 -23.98 8.23 -6.08
CA TRP A 441 -23.25 8.81 -7.19
C TRP A 441 -23.46 10.33 -7.27
N TYR A 442 -22.41 11.11 -7.03
CA TYR A 442 -22.32 12.46 -7.59
C TYR A 442 -21.69 12.37 -8.97
N THR A 443 -22.55 12.25 -9.98
CA THR A 443 -22.24 12.75 -11.33
C THR A 443 -21.97 14.25 -11.24
N ARG A 444 -20.70 14.64 -11.20
CA ARG A 444 -20.29 16.01 -11.53
C ARG A 444 -18.97 16.03 -12.30
N PHE A 445 -19.05 15.73 -13.58
CA PHE A 445 -18.21 16.34 -14.61
C PHE A 445 -19.03 16.49 -15.90
N CYS A 446 -19.55 17.70 -16.15
CA CYS A 446 -19.18 18.54 -17.29
C CYS A 446 -20.13 19.77 -17.40
N PRO A 447 -19.61 20.98 -17.66
CA PRO A 447 -20.38 22.22 -17.70
C PRO A 447 -21.10 22.39 -19.05
N LYS A 448 -22.39 22.71 -19.00
CA LYS A 448 -23.10 23.32 -20.13
C LYS A 448 -22.72 24.80 -20.25
N MET A 449 -22.04 25.17 -21.33
CA MET A 449 -22.26 26.41 -22.09
C MET A 449 -22.13 26.04 -23.57
N CYS A 450 -23.24 25.88 -24.27
CA CYS A 450 -23.93 26.90 -25.08
C CYS A 450 -23.31 27.05 -26.48
N LEU A 451 -24.06 26.60 -27.49
CA LEU A 451 -24.09 27.18 -28.84
C LEU A 451 -25.56 27.21 -29.27
N GLU A 452 -26.18 28.38 -29.13
CA GLU A 452 -26.76 29.09 -30.28
C GLU A 452 -25.71 30.08 -30.78
#